data_AF-A0A358PJH4-F1
#
_entry.id   AF-A0A358PJH4-F1
#
_cell.length_a   1.000
_cell.length_b   1.000
_cell.length_c   1.000
_cell.angle_alpha   90.00
_cell.angle_beta   90.00
_cell.angle_gamma   90.00
#
_symmetry.space_group_name_H-M   'P 1'
#
loop_
_entity.id
_entity.type
_entity.pdbx_description
1 polymer ?
#
loop_
_entity_poly.entity_id
_entity_poly.type
_entity_poly.pdbx_seq_one_letter_code
_entity_poly.pdbx_strand_id
1 'polypeptide(L)'
;LSEITAVERAFPHADDKKRTVTNIVMMGCGEPLDNYDNTVRFLKRAAAADGLGISPRNISLSTCGLVPKIYKLIEDAPHVTLCISLHAPNNDIRDRLMPVNRSYRMEELIPAAKHYADVTGRRVIFEYALVADVNSSEECAA
;
A
#
# COMPACT_ATOMS: atom_id res chain seq x y z
N LEU A 1 9.35 -15.04 -3.34
CA LEU A 1 9.14 -15.42 -4.77
C LEU A 1 8.74 -16.88 -4.89
N SER A 2 9.47 -17.81 -4.27
CA SER A 2 9.12 -19.24 -4.19
C SER A 2 7.67 -19.50 -3.76
N GLU A 3 7.18 -18.80 -2.74
CA GLU A 3 5.80 -18.96 -2.26
C GLU A 3 4.74 -18.49 -3.28
N ILE A 4 4.95 -17.36 -3.96
CA ILE A 4 4.03 -16.86 -4.99
C ILE A 4 3.96 -17.83 -6.18
N THR A 5 5.12 -18.35 -6.61
CA THR A 5 5.18 -19.39 -7.65
C THR A 5 4.53 -20.71 -7.20
N ALA A 6 4.60 -21.04 -5.91
CA ALA A 6 3.92 -22.21 -5.35
C ALA A 6 2.39 -22.02 -5.32
N VAL A 7 1.89 -20.80 -5.03
CA VAL A 7 0.45 -20.49 -5.08
C VAL A 7 -0.13 -20.69 -6.47
N GLU A 8 0.57 -20.26 -7.53
CA GLU A 8 0.14 -20.55 -8.91
C GLU A 8 0.02 -22.04 -9.20
N ARG A 9 0.91 -22.87 -8.63
CA ARG A 9 0.89 -24.33 -8.79
C ARG A 9 -0.16 -25.02 -7.95
N ALA A 10 -0.44 -24.54 -6.74
CA ALA A 10 -1.29 -25.20 -5.75
C ALA A 10 -2.79 -24.96 -5.98
N PHE A 11 -3.18 -23.88 -6.68
CA PHE A 11 -4.59 -23.50 -6.88
C PHE A 11 -4.98 -23.36 -8.36
N PRO A 12 -5.04 -24.48 -9.12
CA PRO A 12 -5.50 -24.47 -10.51
C PRO A 12 -6.98 -24.02 -10.63
N HIS A 13 -7.34 -23.40 -11.76
CA HIS A 13 -8.73 -23.04 -12.07
C HIS A 13 -9.58 -24.29 -12.39
N ALA A 14 -10.89 -24.20 -12.17
CA ALA A 14 -11.85 -25.26 -12.51
C ALA A 14 -11.92 -25.59 -14.02
N ASP A 15 -11.52 -24.65 -14.88
CA ASP A 15 -11.63 -24.76 -16.36
C ASP A 15 -10.29 -25.08 -17.05
N ASP A 16 -9.33 -25.73 -16.37
CA ASP A 16 -7.99 -26.09 -16.90
C ASP A 16 -7.12 -24.92 -17.41
N LYS A 17 -7.54 -23.67 -17.18
CA LYS A 17 -6.74 -22.47 -17.49
C LYS A 17 -5.64 -22.28 -16.45
N LYS A 18 -4.42 -22.00 -16.93
CA LYS A 18 -3.27 -21.67 -16.07
C LYS A 18 -3.58 -20.39 -15.27
N ARG A 19 -3.62 -20.49 -13.94
CA ARG A 19 -3.83 -19.32 -13.06
C ARG A 19 -2.55 -18.50 -13.02
N THR A 20 -2.61 -17.25 -13.47
CA THR A 20 -1.47 -16.33 -13.46
C THR A 20 -1.71 -15.22 -12.45
N VAL A 21 -0.72 -14.94 -11.59
CA VAL A 21 -0.76 -13.79 -10.67
C VAL A 21 -0.58 -12.51 -11.49
N THR A 22 -1.63 -11.70 -11.59
CA THR A 22 -1.63 -10.45 -12.36
C THR A 22 -1.39 -9.21 -11.51
N ASN A 23 -1.62 -9.32 -10.19
CA ASN A 23 -1.60 -8.22 -9.24
C ASN A 23 -0.97 -8.67 -7.91
N ILE A 24 -0.27 -7.75 -7.26
CA ILE A 24 0.29 -7.94 -5.92
C ILE A 24 -0.26 -6.84 -5.02
N VAL A 25 -0.72 -7.21 -3.84
CA VAL A 25 -1.18 -6.25 -2.82
C VAL A 25 -0.39 -6.51 -1.55
N MET A 26 0.40 -5.54 -1.12
CA MET A 26 1.16 -5.59 0.14
C MET A 26 0.30 -5.05 1.28
N MET A 27 -0.56 -5.91 1.83
CA MET A 27 -1.46 -5.68 2.97
C MET A 27 -1.34 -6.79 4.04
N GLY A 28 -0.21 -7.50 4.05
CA GLY A 28 0.03 -8.62 4.97
C GLY A 28 0.40 -8.16 6.38
N CYS A 29 1.14 -9.00 7.10
CA CYS A 29 1.67 -8.64 8.40
C CYS A 29 2.84 -7.65 8.27
N GLY A 30 2.81 -6.59 9.08
CA GLY A 30 3.88 -5.59 9.21
C GLY A 30 3.72 -4.38 8.29
N GLU A 31 4.55 -3.36 8.54
CA GLU A 31 4.60 -2.12 7.77
C GLU A 31 5.67 -2.23 6.66
N PRO A 32 5.29 -2.24 5.36
CA PRO A 32 6.26 -2.39 4.27
C PRO A 32 7.36 -1.33 4.27
N LEU A 33 7.05 -0.09 4.67
CA LEU A 33 8.02 1.01 4.65
C LEU A 33 8.99 1.02 5.84
N ASP A 34 8.71 0.28 6.92
CA ASP A 34 9.69 0.01 7.98
C ASP A 34 10.79 -0.93 7.47
N ASN A 35 10.42 -1.91 6.64
CA ASN A 35 11.36 -2.83 5.97
C ASN A 35 11.78 -2.34 4.57
N TYR A 36 12.07 -1.04 4.47
CA TYR A 36 12.15 -0.30 3.21
C TYR A 36 13.04 -0.97 2.14
N ASP A 37 14.28 -1.30 2.48
CA ASP A 37 15.25 -1.78 1.49
C ASP A 37 14.86 -3.14 0.91
N ASN A 38 14.32 -4.04 1.74
CA ASN A 38 13.81 -5.32 1.28
C ASN A 38 12.52 -5.16 0.47
N THR A 39 11.64 -4.23 0.86
CA THR A 39 10.42 -3.90 0.13
C THR A 39 10.73 -3.39 -1.27
N VAL A 40 11.60 -2.37 -1.42
CA VAL A 40 12.00 -1.86 -2.73
C VAL A 40 12.69 -2.93 -3.57
N ARG A 41 13.56 -3.74 -2.97
CA ARG A 41 14.21 -4.87 -3.68
C ARG A 41 13.15 -5.85 -4.19
N PHE A 42 12.14 -6.17 -3.39
CA PHE A 42 11.04 -7.03 -3.80
C PHE A 42 10.23 -6.42 -4.95
N LEU A 43 9.85 -5.14 -4.87
CA LEU A 43 9.10 -4.44 -5.93
C LEU A 43 9.85 -4.50 -7.27
N LYS A 44 11.16 -4.20 -7.24
CA LYS A 44 12.02 -4.26 -8.44
C LYS A 44 12.11 -5.68 -9.00
N ARG A 45 12.24 -6.71 -8.16
CA ARG A 45 12.28 -8.11 -8.60
C ARG A 45 10.94 -8.64 -9.09
N ALA A 46 9.83 -8.22 -8.50
CA ALA A 46 8.50 -8.57 -8.98
C ALA A 46 8.25 -7.99 -10.39
N ALA A 47 8.77 -6.79 -10.67
CA ALA A 47 8.61 -6.13 -11.95
C ALA A 47 9.62 -6.55 -13.03
N ALA A 48 10.75 -7.13 -12.64
CA ALA A 48 11.80 -7.52 -13.58
C ALA A 48 11.31 -8.58 -14.58
N ALA A 49 11.81 -8.49 -15.82
CA ALA A 49 11.46 -9.43 -16.90
C ALA A 49 11.94 -10.86 -16.63
N ASP A 50 13.05 -11.01 -15.91
CA ASP A 50 13.59 -12.28 -15.40
C ASP A 50 13.00 -12.67 -14.03
N GLY A 51 12.09 -11.86 -13.49
CA GLY A 51 11.37 -12.07 -12.25
C GLY A 51 9.94 -12.55 -12.48
N LEU A 52 8.95 -11.89 -11.86
CA LEU A 52 7.53 -12.20 -12.08
C LEU A 52 6.94 -11.47 -13.30
N GLY A 53 7.65 -10.49 -13.88
CA GLY A 53 7.16 -9.70 -15.01
C GLY A 53 5.88 -8.91 -14.73
N ILE A 54 5.55 -8.66 -13.46
CA ILE A 54 4.32 -7.95 -13.08
C ILE A 54 4.56 -6.45 -13.21
N SER A 55 3.77 -5.78 -14.05
CA SER A 55 3.82 -4.33 -14.15
C SER A 55 3.73 -3.68 -12.76
N PRO A 56 4.62 -2.74 -12.39
CA PRO A 56 4.54 -2.03 -11.11
C PRO A 56 3.17 -1.39 -10.88
N ARG A 57 2.46 -1.04 -11.96
CA ARG A 57 1.11 -0.48 -11.92
C ARG A 57 0.05 -1.42 -11.35
N ASN A 58 0.34 -2.72 -11.33
CA ASN A 58 -0.49 -3.77 -10.77
C ASN A 58 -0.04 -4.16 -9.34
N ILE A 59 0.92 -3.44 -8.78
CA ILE A 59 1.39 -3.63 -7.41
C ILE A 59 0.86 -2.50 -6.55
N SER A 60 0.10 -2.85 -5.52
CA SER A 60 -0.37 -1.92 -4.49
C SER A 60 0.46 -2.10 -3.22
N LEU A 61 1.00 -1.01 -2.70
CA LEU A 61 1.74 -0.97 -1.44
C LEU A 61 0.92 -0.19 -0.42
N SER A 62 0.46 -0.87 0.64
CA SER A 62 -0.20 -0.20 1.76
C SER A 62 0.83 0.26 2.80
N THR A 63 0.59 1.40 3.43
CA THR A 63 1.41 1.95 4.52
C THR A 63 0.54 2.67 5.55
N CYS A 64 0.95 2.62 6.81
CA CYS A 64 0.39 3.40 7.90
C CYS A 64 0.78 4.90 7.86
N GLY A 65 1.65 5.30 6.93
CA GLY A 65 1.93 6.70 6.63
C GLY A 65 3.30 7.20 7.10
N LEU A 66 4.37 6.44 6.86
CA LEU A 66 5.74 6.90 7.13
C LEU A 66 6.18 7.96 6.11
N VAL A 67 5.85 9.23 6.39
CA VAL A 67 6.00 10.37 5.46
C VAL A 67 7.37 10.44 4.77
N PRO A 68 8.53 10.37 5.47
CA PRO A 68 9.83 10.42 4.81
C PRO A 68 10.05 9.26 3.82
N LYS A 69 9.49 8.09 4.09
CA LYS A 69 9.61 6.90 3.24
C LYS A 69 8.69 6.98 2.01
N ILE A 70 7.56 7.69 2.11
CA ILE A 70 6.70 7.99 0.95
C ILE A 70 7.48 8.83 -0.07
N TYR A 71 8.18 9.88 0.39
CA TYR A 71 9.03 10.68 -0.51
C TYR A 71 10.15 9.85 -1.14
N LYS A 72 10.83 9.01 -0.35
CA LYS A 72 11.87 8.11 -0.87
C LYS A 72 11.31 7.12 -1.90
N LEU A 73 10.07 6.64 -1.72
CA LEU A 73 9.42 5.70 -2.62
C LEU A 73 9.17 6.28 -4.02
N ILE A 74 8.96 7.62 -4.13
CA ILE A 74 8.84 8.32 -5.41
C ILE A 74 10.09 8.14 -6.25
N GLU A 75 11.27 8.17 -5.63
CA GLU A 75 12.55 8.00 -6.34
C GLU A 75 12.82 6.52 -6.67
N ASP A 76 12.55 5.64 -5.71
CA ASP A 76 12.99 4.24 -5.79
C ASP A 76 12.02 3.30 -6.52
N ALA A 77 10.71 3.59 -6.47
CA ALA A 77 9.64 2.76 -7.04
C ALA A 77 8.37 3.56 -7.41
N PRO A 78 8.46 4.61 -8.25
CA PRO A 78 7.36 5.57 -8.50
C PRO A 78 6.07 4.98 -9.09
N HIS A 79 6.12 3.79 -9.67
CA HIS A 79 5.03 3.28 -10.50
C HIS A 79 4.04 2.37 -9.75
N VAL A 80 4.29 2.09 -8.47
CA VAL A 80 3.35 1.34 -7.63
C VAL A 80 2.13 2.19 -7.27
N THR A 81 1.01 1.54 -7.00
CA THR A 81 -0.15 2.19 -6.40
C THR A 81 0.07 2.30 -4.89
N LEU A 82 0.11 3.53 -4.38
CA LEU A 82 0.24 3.78 -2.95
C LEU A 82 -1.14 3.70 -2.30
N CYS A 83 -1.28 2.86 -1.29
CA CYS A 83 -2.44 2.84 -0.42
C CYS A 83 -2.04 3.37 0.97
N ILE A 84 -2.87 4.21 1.56
CA ILE A 84 -2.63 4.81 2.88
C ILE A 84 -3.72 4.36 3.82
N SER A 85 -3.33 3.66 4.89
CA SER A 85 -4.22 3.33 6.01
C SER A 85 -4.53 4.61 6.79
N LEU A 86 -5.67 5.24 6.47
CA LEU A 86 -6.08 6.52 7.05
C LEU A 86 -6.95 6.32 8.28
N HIS A 87 -8.06 5.58 8.10
CA HIS A 87 -8.97 5.09 9.14
C HIS A 87 -9.58 6.14 10.08
N ALA A 88 -9.42 7.43 9.81
CA ALA A 88 -10.01 8.50 10.62
C ALA A 88 -10.11 9.80 9.81
N PRO A 89 -11.11 10.65 10.08
CA PRO A 89 -11.26 11.94 9.39
C PRO A 89 -10.47 13.07 10.05
N ASN A 90 -10.01 12.88 11.29
CA ASN A 90 -9.23 13.87 12.05
C ASN A 90 -8.14 13.19 12.89
N ASN A 91 -7.17 13.98 13.33
CA ASN A 91 -6.03 13.49 14.09
C ASN A 91 -6.43 12.88 15.45
N ASP A 92 -7.48 13.36 16.11
CA ASP A 92 -7.84 12.87 17.46
C ASP A 92 -8.34 11.42 17.42
N ILE A 93 -9.19 11.10 16.43
CA ILE A 93 -9.62 9.72 16.19
C ILE A 93 -8.43 8.89 15.68
N ARG A 94 -7.60 9.45 14.79
CA ARG A 94 -6.46 8.74 14.24
C ARG A 94 -5.42 8.39 15.29
N ASP A 95 -5.14 9.27 16.26
CA ASP A 95 -4.21 9.07 17.37
C ASP A 95 -4.63 7.91 18.30
N ARG A 96 -5.94 7.61 18.35
CA ARG A 96 -6.50 6.49 19.11
C ARG A 96 -6.40 5.17 18.35
N LEU A 97 -6.59 5.20 17.03
CA LEU A 97 -6.58 4.01 16.17
C LEU A 97 -5.16 3.61 15.72
N MET A 98 -4.32 4.61 15.42
CA MET A 98 -3.04 4.46 14.74
C MET A 98 -1.97 5.34 15.42
N PRO A 99 -1.19 4.80 16.38
CA PRO A 99 -0.19 5.57 17.13
C PRO A 99 0.84 6.33 16.28
N VAL A 100 1.12 5.85 15.06
CA VAL A 100 1.99 6.51 14.07
C VAL A 100 1.55 7.93 13.72
N ASN A 101 0.27 8.26 13.88
CA ASN A 101 -0.24 9.61 13.63
C ASN A 101 0.40 10.67 14.54
N ARG A 102 0.88 10.28 15.71
CA ARG A 102 1.62 11.16 16.63
C ARG A 102 2.98 11.57 16.08
N SER A 103 3.56 10.74 15.23
CA SER A 103 4.84 11.02 14.55
C SER A 103 4.64 11.71 13.21
N TYR A 104 3.57 11.37 12.49
CA TYR A 104 3.24 11.93 11.19
C TYR A 104 1.74 12.27 11.14
N ARG A 105 1.43 13.54 11.40
CA ARG A 105 0.03 13.98 11.46
C ARG A 105 -0.60 14.04 10.07
N MET A 106 -1.92 14.10 10.00
CA MET A 106 -2.66 14.16 8.73
C MET A 106 -2.24 15.35 7.86
N GLU A 107 -1.86 16.47 8.48
CA GLU A 107 -1.37 17.68 7.81
C GLU A 107 -0.02 17.47 7.10
N GLU A 108 0.73 16.42 7.46
CA GLU A 108 1.97 16.03 6.78
C GLU A 108 1.72 14.86 5.82
N LEU A 109 0.89 13.91 6.24
CA LEU A 109 0.58 12.69 5.48
C LEU A 109 -0.21 12.99 4.20
N ILE A 110 -1.25 13.81 4.26
CA ILE A 110 -2.09 14.12 3.09
C ILE A 110 -1.29 14.87 2.02
N PRO A 111 -0.46 15.89 2.35
CA PRO A 111 0.43 16.51 1.37
C PRO A 111 1.45 15.55 0.78
N ALA A 112 2.05 14.65 1.57
CA ALA A 112 2.98 13.64 1.04
C ALA A 112 2.29 12.69 0.06
N ALA A 113 1.06 12.26 0.38
CA ALA A 113 0.23 11.46 -0.51
C ALA A 113 -0.10 12.19 -1.81
N LYS A 114 -0.53 13.46 -1.71
CA LYS A 114 -0.80 14.31 -2.86
C LYS A 114 0.45 14.48 -3.73
N HIS A 115 1.59 14.75 -3.10
CA HIS A 115 2.86 14.90 -3.80
C HIS A 115 3.27 13.62 -4.54
N TYR A 116 3.08 12.45 -3.92
CA TYR A 116 3.27 11.17 -4.59
C TYR A 116 2.41 11.07 -5.85
N ALA A 117 1.12 11.40 -5.76
CA ALA A 117 0.22 11.37 -6.91
C ALA A 117 0.65 12.35 -8.02
N ASP A 118 1.00 13.58 -7.64
CA ASP A 118 1.37 14.66 -8.56
C ASP A 118 2.67 14.33 -9.32
N VAL A 119 3.69 13.80 -8.65
CA VAL A 119 4.99 13.47 -9.27
C VAL A 119 4.92 12.19 -10.10
N THR A 120 4.22 11.17 -9.61
CA THR A 120 4.24 9.84 -10.25
C THR A 120 3.11 9.65 -11.28
N GLY A 121 2.10 10.52 -11.26
CA GLY A 121 0.85 10.34 -12.00
C GLY A 121 0.06 9.09 -11.59
N ARG A 122 0.38 8.50 -10.42
CA ARG A 122 -0.30 7.32 -9.89
C ARG A 122 -1.40 7.73 -8.93
N ARG A 123 -2.51 7.00 -8.98
CA ARG A 123 -3.58 7.14 -7.98
C ARG A 123 -3.08 6.71 -6.61
N VAL A 124 -3.41 7.50 -5.60
CA VAL A 124 -3.34 7.11 -4.18
C VAL A 124 -4.71 6.64 -3.73
N ILE A 125 -4.74 5.56 -2.94
CA ILE A 125 -5.96 5.00 -2.35
C ILE A 125 -5.90 5.24 -0.85
N PHE A 126 -6.97 5.78 -0.26
CA PHE A 126 -7.10 5.84 1.18
C PHE A 126 -7.93 4.65 1.65
N GLU A 127 -7.40 3.89 2.60
CA GLU A 127 -8.08 2.77 3.23
C GLU A 127 -8.75 3.27 4.52
N TYR A 128 -10.00 2.84 4.72
CA TYR A 128 -10.81 3.25 5.86
C TYR A 128 -11.54 2.04 6.43
N ALA A 129 -11.01 1.50 7.53
CA ALA A 129 -11.68 0.45 8.27
C ALA A 129 -12.78 1.07 9.13
N LEU A 130 -14.01 0.59 8.97
CA LEU A 130 -15.16 1.08 9.76
C LEU A 130 -15.19 0.37 11.11
N VAL A 131 -15.14 1.17 12.17
CA VAL A 131 -15.21 0.75 13.57
C VAL A 131 -16.41 1.42 14.20
N ALA A 132 -17.37 0.60 14.63
CA ALA A 132 -18.59 1.04 15.28
C ALA A 132 -18.29 1.96 16.47
N ASP A 133 -19.05 3.05 16.57
CA ASP A 133 -18.95 4.08 17.61
C ASP A 133 -17.59 4.79 17.72
N VAL A 134 -16.70 4.62 16.73
CA VAL A 134 -15.38 5.26 16.70
C VAL A 134 -15.20 6.16 15.49
N ASN A 135 -15.44 5.63 14.28
CA ASN A 135 -15.12 6.35 13.04
C ASN A 135 -16.16 6.14 11.92
N SER A 136 -17.31 5.53 12.24
CA SER A 136 -18.34 5.13 11.29
C SER A 136 -19.63 5.96 11.38
N SER A 137 -19.62 7.10 12.07
CA SER A 137 -20.78 8.02 12.12
C SER A 137 -20.88 8.86 10.85
N GLU A 138 -22.07 9.41 10.56
CA GLU A 138 -22.26 10.33 9.43
C GLU A 138 -21.38 11.58 9.56
N GLU A 139 -21.17 12.07 10.78
CA GLU A 139 -20.28 13.20 11.08
C GLU A 139 -18.82 12.92 10.70
N CYS A 140 -18.39 11.65 10.75
CA CYS A 140 -17.05 11.26 10.30
C CYS A 140 -16.93 11.22 8.77
N ALA A 141 -18.05 11.12 8.06
CA ALA A 141 -18.11 11.06 6.60
C ALA A 141 -18.32 12.43 5.93
N ALA A 142 -18.88 13.39 6.68
CA ALA A 142 -19.16 14.76 6.24
C ALA A 142 -17.89 15.62 6.18
#